data_AF-A0A059E624-F1
#
_entry.id   AF-A0A059E624-F1
#
_cell.length_a   1.000
_cell.length_b   1.000
_cell.length_c   1.000
_cell.angle_alpha   90.00
_cell.angle_beta   90.00
_cell.angle_gamma   90.00
#
_symmetry.space_group_name_H-M   'P 1'
#
loop_
_entity.id
_entity.type
_entity.pdbx_description
1 polymer ?
#
loop_
_entity_poly.entity_id
_entity_poly.type
_entity_poly.pdbx_seq_one_letter_code
_entity_poly.pdbx_strand_id
1 'polypeptide(L)'
;MRLSPGDRLRAFNGLNGEWLCELGAPEGKTAIVIPVEQTREQVSAETPHLALLFAPVKKAETDFIVEKATELGARSIQPVITQFTQTRTVRLDRFNKIALEAAEQTERLDLPEISDLVVLEEALAQLDDDTALIFCDEAGEDESKPWGGESGRAGAALSVLDSLKDRSAAILIGPEGGFSPDERQFLRARADTYPISLGPRILRAETAVVSALTLWQAVCGDWT
;
A
#
# COMPACT_ATOMS: atom_id res chain seq x y z
N MET A 1 -12.85 -24.36 -10.69
CA MET A 1 -12.63 -25.68 -10.04
C MET A 1 -13.76 -26.65 -10.43
N ARG A 2 -13.59 -27.97 -10.29
CA ARG A 2 -14.62 -29.00 -10.56
C ARG A 2 -15.04 -29.69 -9.25
N LEU A 3 -15.68 -28.94 -8.35
CA LEU A 3 -16.12 -29.44 -7.04
C LEU A 3 -17.55 -30.01 -7.11
N SER A 4 -17.85 -30.94 -6.21
CA SER A 4 -19.13 -31.65 -6.07
C SER A 4 -19.86 -31.26 -4.77
N PRO A 5 -21.17 -31.52 -4.65
CA PRO A 5 -21.87 -31.37 -3.37
C PRO A 5 -21.19 -32.19 -2.27
N GLY A 6 -21.03 -31.58 -1.09
CA GLY A 6 -20.28 -32.12 0.04
C GLY A 6 -18.79 -31.76 0.06
N ASP A 7 -18.24 -31.25 -1.05
CA ASP A 7 -16.86 -30.75 -1.05
C ASP A 7 -16.77 -29.45 -0.23
N ARG A 8 -15.59 -29.23 0.35
CA ARG A 8 -15.31 -28.06 1.18
C ARG A 8 -14.49 -27.02 0.43
N LEU A 9 -14.78 -25.75 0.71
CA LEU A 9 -14.02 -24.60 0.23
C LEU A 9 -13.90 -23.56 1.34
N ARG A 10 -12.93 -22.66 1.21
CA ARG A 10 -12.82 -21.47 2.06
C ARG A 10 -13.50 -20.30 1.38
N ALA A 11 -14.24 -19.51 2.15
CA ALA A 11 -14.87 -18.28 1.69
C ALA A 11 -14.62 -17.16 2.69
N PHE A 12 -14.46 -15.94 2.17
CA PHE A 12 -14.38 -14.71 2.95
C PHE A 12 -15.13 -13.61 2.19
N ASN A 13 -15.45 -12.51 2.87
CA ASN A 13 -16.23 -11.42 2.29
C ASN A 13 -15.66 -10.01 2.59
N GLY A 14 -14.44 -9.92 3.12
CA GLY A 14 -13.84 -8.64 3.50
C GLY A 14 -14.19 -8.16 4.90
N LEU A 15 -15.16 -8.78 5.58
CA LEU A 15 -15.79 -8.23 6.79
C LEU A 15 -15.92 -9.23 7.96
N ASN A 16 -16.12 -10.51 7.67
CA ASN A 16 -16.49 -11.51 8.68
C ASN A 16 -15.45 -12.63 8.82
N GLY A 17 -14.20 -12.36 8.43
CA GLY A 17 -13.13 -13.35 8.46
C GLY A 17 -13.27 -14.42 7.40
N GLU A 18 -12.55 -15.52 7.61
CA GLU A 18 -12.56 -16.69 6.73
C GLU A 18 -13.42 -17.79 7.31
N TRP A 19 -14.20 -18.45 6.45
CA TRP A 19 -15.09 -19.54 6.80
C TRP A 19 -14.77 -20.77 5.97
N LEU A 20 -14.73 -21.93 6.65
CA LEU A 20 -14.86 -23.21 6.00
C LEU A 20 -16.33 -23.43 5.65
N CYS A 21 -16.59 -23.63 4.37
CA CYS A 21 -17.92 -23.84 3.83
C CYS A 21 -18.03 -25.23 3.19
N GLU A 22 -19.23 -25.78 3.21
CA GLU A 22 -19.58 -26.99 2.47
C GLU A 22 -20.47 -26.64 1.27
N LEU A 23 -20.22 -27.28 0.13
CA LEU A 23 -21.06 -27.12 -1.06
C LEU A 23 -22.37 -27.90 -0.92
N GLY A 24 -23.48 -27.19 -0.97
CA GLY A 24 -24.80 -27.79 -1.08
C GLY A 24 -25.08 -28.36 -2.48
N ALA A 25 -26.24 -28.99 -2.64
CA ALA A 25 -26.72 -29.38 -3.95
C ALA A 25 -26.96 -28.12 -4.81
N PRO A 26 -26.47 -28.05 -6.07
CA PRO A 26 -26.63 -26.87 -6.90
C PRO A 26 -28.09 -26.70 -7.34
N GLU A 27 -28.52 -25.45 -7.48
CA GLU A 27 -29.81 -25.09 -8.06
C GLU A 27 -29.60 -24.51 -9.46
N GLY A 28 -29.67 -25.38 -10.47
CA GLY A 28 -29.43 -24.99 -11.86
C GLY A 28 -27.98 -24.53 -12.10
N LYS A 29 -27.79 -23.22 -12.30
CA LYS A 29 -26.46 -22.60 -12.49
C LYS A 29 -25.91 -21.94 -11.22
N THR A 30 -26.66 -22.01 -10.12
CA THR A 30 -26.29 -21.40 -8.84
C THR A 30 -25.64 -22.45 -7.94
N ALA A 31 -24.44 -22.16 -7.44
CA ALA A 31 -23.82 -22.94 -6.39
C ALA A 31 -24.36 -22.50 -5.02
N ILE A 32 -24.65 -23.45 -4.13
CA ILE A 32 -25.02 -23.18 -2.75
C ILE A 32 -23.79 -23.42 -1.88
N VAL A 33 -23.40 -22.40 -1.11
CA VAL A 33 -22.24 -22.43 -0.21
C VAL A 33 -22.75 -22.22 1.22
N ILE A 34 -22.54 -23.20 2.09
CA ILE A 34 -23.06 -23.19 3.47
C ILE A 34 -21.88 -23.03 4.43
N PRO A 35 -21.79 -21.91 5.18
CA PRO A 35 -20.76 -21.74 6.20
C PRO A 35 -20.90 -22.77 7.33
N VAL A 36 -19.81 -23.41 7.72
CA VAL A 36 -19.77 -24.45 8.77
C VAL A 36 -19.02 -23.96 10.00
N GLU A 37 -17.83 -23.40 9.79
CA GLU A 37 -16.92 -23.00 10.87
C GLU A 37 -16.10 -21.79 10.42
N GLN A 38 -15.90 -20.82 11.31
CA GLN A 38 -14.97 -19.71 11.07
C GLN A 38 -13.54 -20.21 11.32
N THR A 39 -12.71 -20.16 10.28
CA THR A 39 -11.31 -20.65 10.32
C THR A 39 -10.32 -19.56 10.70
N ARG A 40 -10.62 -18.30 10.37
CA ARG A 40 -9.80 -17.13 10.72
C ARG A 40 -10.71 -15.96 11.09
N GLU A 41 -10.33 -15.23 12.13
CA GLU A 41 -10.99 -13.98 12.51
C GLU A 41 -10.69 -12.87 11.50
N GLN A 42 -11.55 -11.86 11.45
CA GLN A 42 -11.28 -10.66 10.65
C GLN A 42 -10.16 -9.85 11.32
N VAL A 43 -9.29 -9.24 10.52
CA VAL A 43 -8.30 -8.28 11.03
C VAL A 43 -9.04 -7.09 11.67
N SER A 44 -8.67 -6.75 12.90
CA SER A 44 -9.31 -5.67 13.65
C SER A 44 -9.20 -4.32 12.95
N ALA A 45 -10.22 -3.48 13.12
CA ALA A 45 -10.14 -2.07 12.74
C ALA A 45 -9.14 -1.28 13.61
N GLU A 46 -8.83 -1.78 14.82
CA GLU A 46 -7.91 -1.14 15.77
C GLU A 46 -6.42 -1.42 15.45
N THR A 47 -6.14 -2.32 14.51
CA THR A 47 -4.76 -2.58 14.07
C THR A 47 -4.22 -1.37 13.32
N PRO A 48 -3.00 -0.90 13.64
CA PRO A 48 -2.34 0.19 12.91
C PRO A 48 -2.44 0.01 11.39
N HIS A 49 -2.85 1.09 10.71
CA HIS A 49 -3.12 1.07 9.28
C HIS A 49 -1.89 1.52 8.49
N LEU A 50 -1.60 0.82 7.39
CA LEU A 50 -0.60 1.24 6.41
C LEU A 50 -1.28 1.75 5.13
N ALA A 51 -1.13 3.04 4.84
CA ALA A 51 -1.55 3.64 3.58
C ALA A 51 -0.40 3.71 2.58
N LEU A 52 -0.69 3.50 1.29
CA LEU A 52 0.22 3.81 0.20
C LEU A 52 -0.29 5.02 -0.56
N LEU A 53 0.50 6.09 -0.58
CA LEU A 53 0.33 7.23 -1.47
C LEU A 53 1.37 7.10 -2.59
N PHE A 54 0.95 7.14 -3.84
CA PHE A 54 1.91 6.98 -4.93
C PHE A 54 1.56 7.84 -6.15
N ALA A 55 2.58 8.37 -6.82
CA ALA A 55 2.39 9.02 -8.09
C ALA A 55 2.26 7.97 -9.21
N PRO A 56 1.18 8.00 -10.03
CA PRO A 56 1.04 7.07 -11.13
C PRO A 56 2.18 7.21 -12.14
N VAL A 57 2.74 6.06 -12.52
CA VAL A 57 3.78 5.93 -13.53
C VAL A 57 3.16 5.37 -14.81
N LYS A 58 3.93 4.68 -15.65
CA LYS A 58 3.38 3.94 -16.79
C LYS A 58 2.37 2.88 -16.33
N LYS A 59 1.47 2.52 -17.24
CA LYS A 59 0.29 1.69 -16.93
C LYS A 59 0.66 0.33 -16.30
N ALA A 60 1.61 -0.39 -16.89
CA ALA A 60 1.95 -1.74 -16.43
C ALA A 60 2.57 -1.71 -15.02
N GLU A 61 3.41 -0.71 -14.76
CA GLU A 61 4.07 -0.47 -13.49
C GLU A 61 3.07 0.01 -12.43
N THR A 62 2.08 0.81 -12.81
CA THR A 62 0.98 1.21 -11.92
C THR A 62 0.09 0.03 -11.54
N ASP A 63 -0.26 -0.83 -12.50
CA ASP A 63 -1.01 -2.06 -12.22
C ASP A 63 -0.22 -2.97 -11.25
N PHE A 64 1.10 -3.09 -11.47
CA PHE A 64 2.00 -3.83 -10.59
C PHE A 64 2.08 -3.22 -9.18
N ILE A 65 2.13 -1.89 -9.06
CA ILE A 65 2.09 -1.20 -7.77
C ILE A 65 0.82 -1.55 -7.00
N VAL A 66 -0.35 -1.51 -7.64
CA VAL A 66 -1.63 -1.84 -6.99
C VAL A 66 -1.68 -3.30 -6.55
N GLU A 67 -1.21 -4.21 -7.40
CA GLU A 67 -1.07 -5.64 -7.07
C GLU A 67 -0.19 -5.81 -5.82
N LYS A 68 1.05 -5.29 -5.84
CA LYS A 68 2.00 -5.50 -4.75
C LYS A 68 1.65 -4.74 -3.48
N ALA A 69 1.01 -3.58 -3.57
CA ALA A 69 0.48 -2.90 -2.41
C ALA A 69 -0.59 -3.75 -1.70
N THR A 70 -1.44 -4.41 -2.48
CA THR A 70 -2.45 -5.33 -1.95
C THR A 70 -1.81 -6.55 -1.29
N GLU A 71 -0.84 -7.19 -1.96
CA GLU A 71 -0.13 -8.37 -1.42
C GLU A 71 0.67 -8.05 -0.15
N LEU A 72 1.28 -6.86 -0.09
CA LEU A 72 2.15 -6.42 1.01
C LEU A 72 1.41 -5.68 2.12
N GLY A 73 0.08 -5.87 2.23
CA GLY A 73 -0.67 -5.45 3.41
C GLY A 73 -1.03 -3.96 3.47
N ALA A 74 -0.90 -3.18 2.39
CA ALA A 74 -1.44 -1.82 2.38
C ALA A 74 -2.96 -1.88 2.55
N ARG A 75 -3.53 -1.04 3.41
CA ARG A 75 -4.96 -1.04 3.74
C ARG A 75 -5.70 0.11 3.05
N SER A 76 -4.99 1.10 2.53
CA SER A 76 -5.49 2.02 1.51
C SER A 76 -4.42 2.33 0.47
N ILE A 77 -4.88 2.64 -0.75
CA ILE A 77 -4.06 2.99 -1.90
C ILE A 77 -4.61 4.29 -2.50
N GLN A 78 -3.85 5.36 -2.38
CA GLN A 78 -4.20 6.70 -2.82
C GLN A 78 -3.25 7.16 -3.94
N PRO A 79 -3.68 7.15 -5.20
CA PRO A 79 -2.94 7.79 -6.28
C PRO A 79 -2.86 9.30 -6.03
N VAL A 80 -1.66 9.89 -6.21
CA VAL A 80 -1.43 11.33 -6.02
C VAL A 80 -0.80 12.00 -7.25
N ILE A 81 -1.19 13.24 -7.51
CA ILE A 81 -0.55 14.10 -8.50
C ILE A 81 0.53 14.92 -7.79
N THR A 82 1.76 14.76 -8.27
CA THR A 82 2.93 15.57 -7.93
C THR A 82 3.33 16.42 -9.14
N GLN A 83 4.27 17.32 -8.96
CA GLN A 83 4.78 18.22 -9.99
C GLN A 83 5.29 17.46 -11.22
N PHE A 84 5.99 16.34 -11.02
CA PHE A 84 6.58 15.56 -12.11
C PHE A 84 5.74 14.36 -12.56
N THR A 85 4.51 14.20 -12.03
CA THR A 85 3.58 13.14 -12.45
C THR A 85 3.18 13.34 -13.92
N GLN A 86 3.55 12.37 -14.76
CA GLN A 86 3.21 12.36 -16.19
C GLN A 86 1.86 11.69 -16.46
N THR A 87 1.59 10.56 -15.82
CA THR A 87 0.32 9.83 -15.96
C THR A 87 -0.71 10.39 -14.99
N ARG A 88 -1.77 11.00 -15.52
CA ARG A 88 -2.86 11.58 -14.71
C ARG A 88 -4.19 10.85 -14.88
N THR A 89 -4.15 9.61 -15.32
CA THR A 89 -5.34 8.79 -15.53
C THR A 89 -5.27 7.55 -14.68
N VAL A 90 -6.24 7.40 -13.80
CA VAL A 90 -6.48 6.18 -13.02
C VAL A 90 -7.76 5.53 -13.49
N ARG A 91 -7.86 4.21 -13.31
CA ARG A 91 -9.04 3.41 -13.68
C ARG A 91 -9.44 2.59 -12.45
N LEU A 92 -10.27 3.16 -11.59
CA LEU A 92 -10.66 2.53 -10.33
C LEU A 92 -11.21 1.12 -10.52
N ASP A 93 -12.08 0.89 -11.50
CA ASP A 93 -12.61 -0.45 -11.81
C ASP A 93 -11.49 -1.47 -12.09
N ARG A 94 -10.41 -1.03 -12.76
CA ARG A 94 -9.25 -1.87 -13.05
C ARG A 94 -8.46 -2.15 -11.78
N PHE A 95 -8.21 -1.12 -10.95
CA PHE A 95 -7.45 -1.27 -9.71
C PHE A 95 -8.18 -2.15 -8.71
N ASN A 96 -9.49 -1.95 -8.54
CA ASN A 96 -10.33 -2.81 -7.70
C ASN A 96 -10.31 -4.27 -8.17
N LYS A 97 -10.31 -4.50 -9.49
CA LYS A 97 -10.17 -5.85 -10.03
C LYS A 97 -8.80 -6.46 -9.73
N ILE A 98 -7.72 -5.70 -9.90
CA ILE A 98 -6.35 -6.16 -9.59
C ILE A 98 -6.22 -6.49 -8.10
N ALA A 99 -6.72 -5.62 -7.22
CA ALA A 99 -6.69 -5.84 -5.78
C ALA A 99 -7.51 -7.05 -5.36
N LEU A 100 -8.69 -7.26 -5.96
CA LEU A 100 -9.50 -8.45 -5.73
C LEU A 100 -8.74 -9.73 -6.11
N GLU A 101 -8.18 -9.77 -7.33
CA GLU A 101 -7.39 -10.93 -7.81
C GLU A 101 -6.16 -11.18 -6.92
N ALA A 102 -5.45 -10.13 -6.50
CA ALA A 102 -4.29 -10.23 -5.62
C ALA A 102 -4.66 -10.73 -4.22
N ALA A 103 -5.76 -10.23 -3.65
CA ALA A 103 -6.25 -10.68 -2.34
C ALA A 103 -6.68 -12.14 -2.37
N GLU A 104 -7.36 -12.59 -3.43
CA GLU A 104 -7.70 -14.00 -3.64
C GLU A 104 -6.45 -14.89 -3.73
N GLN A 105 -5.39 -14.46 -4.43
CA GLN A 105 -4.15 -15.24 -4.56
C GLN A 105 -3.32 -15.30 -3.27
N THR A 106 -3.42 -14.27 -2.43
CA THR A 106 -2.64 -14.17 -1.18
C THR A 106 -3.43 -14.61 0.06
N GLU A 107 -4.69 -15.04 -0.11
CA GLU A 107 -5.59 -15.38 1.00
C GLU A 107 -5.73 -14.23 2.01
N ARG A 108 -5.66 -12.99 1.52
CA ARG A 108 -5.90 -11.77 2.29
C ARG A 108 -7.40 -11.61 2.51
N LEU A 109 -7.79 -11.36 3.77
CA LEU A 109 -9.21 -11.38 4.17
C LEU A 109 -9.91 -10.03 4.04
N ASP A 110 -9.19 -8.98 3.66
CA ASP A 110 -9.67 -7.63 3.42
C ASP A 110 -9.17 -7.12 2.05
N LEU A 111 -9.85 -6.10 1.54
CA LEU A 111 -9.41 -5.38 0.34
C LEU A 111 -8.93 -3.99 0.75
N PRO A 112 -7.83 -3.48 0.15
CA PRO A 112 -7.46 -2.09 0.35
C PRO A 112 -8.56 -1.16 -0.20
N GLU A 113 -8.80 -0.06 0.50
CA GLU A 113 -9.58 1.04 -0.07
C GLU A 113 -8.76 1.73 -1.16
N ILE A 114 -9.31 1.84 -2.37
CA ILE A 114 -8.63 2.48 -3.50
C ILE A 114 -9.38 3.74 -3.91
N SER A 115 -8.74 4.88 -3.74
CA SER A 115 -9.30 6.20 -3.99
C SER A 115 -8.98 6.74 -5.38
N ASP A 116 -9.75 7.74 -5.83
CA ASP A 116 -9.48 8.46 -7.09
C ASP A 116 -8.22 9.32 -6.99
N LEU A 117 -7.69 9.72 -8.14
CA LEU A 117 -6.48 10.55 -8.24
C LEU A 117 -6.75 11.97 -7.73
N VAL A 118 -6.00 12.38 -6.71
CA VAL A 118 -6.06 13.74 -6.11
C VAL A 118 -4.69 14.40 -6.13
N VAL A 119 -4.61 15.71 -5.87
CA VAL A 119 -3.31 16.39 -5.71
C VAL A 119 -2.66 16.03 -4.36
N LEU A 120 -1.33 16.11 -4.28
CA LEU A 120 -0.57 15.69 -3.09
C LEU A 120 -1.09 16.34 -1.80
N GLU A 121 -1.38 17.63 -1.83
CA GLU A 121 -1.85 18.40 -0.68
C GLU A 121 -3.20 17.89 -0.16
N GLU A 122 -4.11 17.54 -1.08
CA GLU A 122 -5.42 16.98 -0.74
C GLU A 122 -5.29 15.59 -0.11
N ALA A 123 -4.42 14.73 -0.66
CA ALA A 123 -4.17 13.41 -0.09
C ALA A 123 -3.58 13.49 1.32
N LEU A 124 -2.63 14.41 1.55
CA LEU A 124 -2.02 14.58 2.88
C LEU A 124 -3.00 15.17 3.90
N ALA A 125 -3.96 16.00 3.47
CA ALA A 125 -5.00 16.55 4.33
C ALA A 125 -6.07 15.51 4.73
N GLN A 126 -6.15 14.38 4.03
CA GLN A 126 -7.05 13.27 4.35
C GLN A 126 -6.44 12.25 5.31
N LEU A 127 -5.15 12.37 5.63
CA LEU A 127 -4.51 11.52 6.63
C LEU A 127 -4.98 11.91 8.03
N ASP A 128 -5.26 10.92 8.87
CA ASP A 128 -5.54 11.15 10.29
C ASP A 128 -4.34 11.82 10.98
N ASP A 129 -4.62 12.66 11.99
CA ASP A 129 -3.61 13.49 12.68
C ASP A 129 -2.43 12.67 13.27
N ASP A 130 -2.68 11.43 13.70
CA ASP A 130 -1.67 10.55 14.31
C ASP A 130 -0.93 9.65 13.29
N THR A 131 -1.20 9.84 11.98
CA THR A 131 -0.58 9.05 10.90
C THR A 131 0.80 9.60 10.52
N ALA A 132 1.82 8.79 10.78
CA ALA A 132 3.20 9.10 10.40
C ALA A 132 3.35 9.08 8.87
N LEU A 133 3.85 10.16 8.28
CA LEU A 133 4.16 10.20 6.84
C LEU A 133 5.60 9.77 6.62
N ILE A 134 5.79 8.68 5.91
CA ILE A 134 7.10 8.21 5.46
C ILE A 134 7.20 8.53 3.97
N PHE A 135 8.23 9.23 3.54
CA PHE A 135 8.46 9.43 2.11
C PHE A 135 9.88 9.08 1.71
N CYS A 136 10.02 8.42 0.56
CA CYS A 136 11.32 8.03 0.04
C CYS A 136 11.99 9.20 -0.65
N ASP A 137 13.10 9.68 -0.09
CA ASP A 137 13.90 10.79 -0.59
C ASP A 137 15.36 10.39 -0.75
N GLU A 138 15.69 9.88 -1.93
CA GLU A 138 17.04 9.42 -2.27
C GLU A 138 17.96 10.58 -2.71
N ALA A 139 17.38 11.69 -3.15
CA ALA A 139 18.08 12.87 -3.65
C ALA A 139 18.61 13.75 -2.50
N GLY A 140 17.89 13.82 -1.37
CA GLY A 140 18.11 14.88 -0.39
C GLY A 140 17.73 16.23 -0.97
N GLU A 141 18.26 17.33 -0.45
CA GLU A 141 18.09 18.70 -0.99
C GLU A 141 18.88 18.95 -2.27
N ASP A 142 20.09 18.38 -2.39
CA ASP A 142 21.04 18.65 -3.47
C ASP A 142 21.64 17.35 -4.04
N GLU A 143 21.13 16.94 -5.20
CA GLU A 143 21.55 15.73 -5.93
C GLU A 143 23.04 15.75 -6.34
N SER A 144 23.65 16.94 -6.46
CA SER A 144 25.06 17.06 -6.84
C SER A 144 26.01 16.74 -5.69
N LYS A 145 25.50 16.68 -4.45
CA LYS A 145 26.30 16.40 -3.25
C LYS A 145 26.21 14.92 -2.86
N PRO A 146 27.34 14.31 -2.44
CA PRO A 146 27.37 12.91 -1.98
C PRO A 146 26.38 12.61 -0.84
N TRP A 147 26.08 13.64 -0.04
CA TRP A 147 25.17 13.56 1.11
C TRP A 147 23.86 14.33 0.90
N GLY A 148 23.50 14.76 -0.31
CA GLY A 148 22.17 15.30 -0.56
C GLY A 148 21.89 16.68 0.05
N GLY A 149 22.88 17.56 0.21
CA GLY A 149 22.65 18.94 0.70
C GLY A 149 23.03 19.18 2.16
N GLU A 150 22.48 20.24 2.75
CA GLU A 150 22.81 20.74 4.10
C GLU A 150 22.08 19.93 5.18
N SER A 151 20.80 19.61 4.95
CA SER A 151 20.01 18.72 5.81
C SER A 151 20.30 17.23 5.57
N GLY A 152 21.15 16.91 4.59
CA GLY A 152 21.55 15.55 4.27
C GLY A 152 20.51 14.74 3.46
N ARG A 153 20.88 13.53 3.07
CA ARG A 153 19.95 12.49 2.57
C ARG A 153 19.09 11.99 3.72
N ALA A 154 17.95 11.44 3.36
CA ALA A 154 17.06 10.78 4.28
C ALA A 154 17.75 9.69 5.14
N GLY A 155 17.23 9.47 6.35
CA GLY A 155 17.75 8.45 7.27
C GLY A 155 17.64 7.04 6.68
N ALA A 156 18.47 6.11 7.16
CA ALA A 156 18.33 4.71 6.74
C ALA A 156 16.95 4.19 7.15
N ALA A 157 16.23 3.56 6.21
CA ALA A 157 14.85 3.14 6.43
C ALA A 157 14.67 2.36 7.75
N LEU A 158 15.50 1.34 8.00
CA LEU A 158 15.39 0.51 9.21
C LEU A 158 15.47 1.31 10.52
N SER A 159 16.37 2.30 10.63
CA SER A 159 16.49 3.10 11.85
C SER A 159 15.30 4.03 12.09
N VAL A 160 14.69 4.51 11.00
CA VAL A 160 13.52 5.38 11.08
C VAL A 160 12.28 4.55 11.42
N LEU A 161 12.09 3.43 10.72
CA LEU A 161 10.95 2.53 10.90
C LEU A 161 10.88 1.94 12.30
N ASP A 162 12.02 1.60 12.93
CA ASP A 162 12.03 1.05 14.30
C ASP A 162 11.37 1.98 15.33
N SER A 163 11.38 3.29 15.08
CA SER A 163 10.71 4.30 15.93
C SER A 163 9.20 4.45 15.70
N LEU A 164 8.65 3.75 14.70
CA LEU A 164 7.25 3.85 14.25
C LEU A 164 6.44 2.57 14.51
N LYS A 165 6.96 1.64 15.32
CA LYS A 165 6.22 0.44 15.73
C LYS A 165 4.89 0.81 16.39
N ASP A 166 3.89 -0.02 16.14
CA ASP A 166 2.51 0.15 16.65
C ASP A 166 1.81 1.44 16.22
N ARG A 167 2.34 2.18 15.22
CA ARG A 167 1.75 3.40 14.68
C ARG A 167 1.14 3.17 13.31
N SER A 168 0.05 3.88 13.02
CA SER A 168 -0.43 4.02 11.65
C SER A 168 0.55 4.87 10.84
N ALA A 169 0.74 4.52 9.58
CA ALA A 169 1.63 5.25 8.69
C ALA A 169 1.12 5.32 7.26
N ALA A 170 1.58 6.35 6.56
CA ALA A 170 1.39 6.54 5.13
C ALA A 170 2.76 6.53 4.46
N ILE A 171 2.99 5.61 3.52
CA ILE A 171 4.20 5.60 2.69
C ILE A 171 3.91 6.37 1.40
N LEU A 172 4.69 7.40 1.12
CA LEU A 172 4.61 8.23 -0.07
C LEU A 172 5.77 7.94 -1.04
N ILE A 173 5.43 7.54 -2.26
CA ILE A 173 6.38 7.31 -3.36
C ILE A 173 6.09 8.23 -4.54
N GLY A 174 7.09 9.01 -4.94
CA GLY A 174 7.01 9.94 -6.08
C GLY A 174 7.12 9.24 -7.44
N PRO A 175 6.97 10.00 -8.54
CA PRO A 175 7.13 9.48 -9.90
C PRO A 175 8.61 9.28 -10.24
N GLU A 176 8.93 8.88 -11.47
CA GLU A 176 10.32 8.66 -11.91
C GLU A 176 11.20 9.92 -11.81
N GLY A 177 10.60 11.12 -11.86
CA GLY A 177 11.30 12.39 -11.66
C GLY A 177 11.50 12.79 -10.19
N GLY A 178 11.06 11.97 -9.24
CA GLY A 178 11.08 12.29 -7.81
C GLY A 178 10.18 13.47 -7.45
N PHE A 179 10.50 14.11 -6.31
CA PHE A 179 9.80 15.29 -5.82
C PHE A 179 10.56 16.57 -6.17
N SER A 180 9.83 17.62 -6.51
CA SER A 180 10.42 18.94 -6.71
C SER A 180 11.04 19.48 -5.41
N PRO A 181 11.95 20.47 -5.48
CA PRO A 181 12.48 21.13 -4.28
C PRO A 181 11.37 21.69 -3.37
N ASP A 182 10.33 22.28 -3.97
CA ASP A 182 9.21 22.87 -3.23
C ASP A 182 8.37 21.77 -2.55
N GLU A 183 8.13 20.64 -3.23
CA GLU A 183 7.44 19.48 -2.64
C GLU A 183 8.25 18.87 -1.50
N ARG A 184 9.57 18.72 -1.65
CA ARG A 184 10.46 18.24 -0.58
C ARG A 184 10.41 19.15 0.64
N GLN A 185 10.46 20.47 0.43
CA GLN A 185 10.35 21.44 1.52
C GLN A 185 8.99 21.35 2.20
N PHE A 186 7.92 21.28 1.43
CA PHE A 186 6.55 21.15 1.92
C PHE A 186 6.37 19.87 2.76
N LEU A 187 6.82 18.72 2.25
CA LEU A 187 6.78 17.44 2.97
C LEU A 187 7.57 17.50 4.27
N ARG A 188 8.79 18.02 4.25
CA ARG A 188 9.65 18.13 5.44
C ARG A 188 9.13 19.12 6.48
N ALA A 189 8.32 20.09 6.07
CA ALA A 189 7.69 21.04 6.99
C ALA A 189 6.46 20.48 7.71
N ARG A 190 5.81 19.44 7.15
CA ARG A 190 4.69 18.75 7.81
C ARG A 190 5.19 18.00 9.04
N ALA A 191 4.53 18.19 10.17
CA ALA A 191 4.81 17.45 11.39
C ALA A 191 4.68 15.93 11.17
N ASP A 192 5.39 15.14 11.97
CA ASP A 192 5.31 13.68 11.91
C ASP A 192 5.64 13.10 10.52
N THR A 193 6.57 13.76 9.82
CA THR A 193 7.10 13.33 8.52
C THR A 193 8.51 12.80 8.66
N TYR A 194 8.76 11.66 8.04
CA TYR A 194 9.96 10.86 8.17
C TYR A 194 10.54 10.56 6.78
N PRO A 195 11.51 11.36 6.31
CA PRO A 195 12.24 11.03 5.09
C PRO A 195 13.07 9.76 5.30
N ILE A 196 12.93 8.77 4.40
CA ILE A 196 13.74 7.55 4.39
C ILE A 196 14.53 7.37 3.09
N SER A 197 15.67 6.69 3.18
CA SER A 197 16.45 6.20 2.04
C SER A 197 16.34 4.68 1.96
N LEU A 198 16.11 4.16 0.74
CA LEU A 198 16.07 2.73 0.44
C LEU A 198 17.44 2.17 -0.03
N GLY A 199 18.51 2.88 0.34
CA GLY A 199 19.88 2.53 0.02
C GLY A 199 20.54 3.49 -0.97
N PRO A 200 21.73 3.14 -1.50
CA PRO A 200 22.55 4.07 -2.25
C PRO A 200 22.20 4.18 -3.74
N ARG A 201 21.26 3.37 -4.23
CA ARG A 201 20.90 3.29 -5.66
C ARG A 201 19.53 3.90 -5.85
N ILE A 202 19.39 4.63 -6.96
CA ILE A 202 18.09 5.17 -7.33
C ILE A 202 17.16 4.02 -7.73
N LEU A 203 16.06 3.86 -7.00
CA LEU A 203 15.05 2.86 -7.31
C LEU A 203 13.98 3.44 -8.25
N ARG A 204 13.43 2.59 -9.11
CA ARG A 204 12.22 2.95 -9.84
C ARG A 204 11.03 2.97 -8.88
N ALA A 205 10.00 3.75 -9.19
CA ALA A 205 8.84 3.92 -8.31
C ALA A 205 8.22 2.59 -7.88
N GLU A 206 8.00 1.66 -8.80
CA GLU A 206 7.43 0.34 -8.50
C GLU A 206 8.32 -0.51 -7.59
N THR A 207 9.65 -0.40 -7.76
CA THR A 207 10.61 -1.08 -6.89
C THR A 207 10.68 -0.43 -5.51
N ALA A 208 10.60 0.90 -5.45
CA ALA A 208 10.58 1.66 -4.21
C ALA A 208 9.33 1.32 -3.38
N VAL A 209 8.15 1.21 -4.01
CA VAL A 209 6.92 0.76 -3.35
C VAL A 209 7.11 -0.61 -2.71
N VAL A 210 7.52 -1.62 -3.49
CA VAL A 210 7.71 -2.99 -2.99
C VAL A 210 8.72 -3.01 -1.84
N SER A 211 9.82 -2.28 -2.00
CA SER A 211 10.89 -2.23 -0.99
C SER A 211 10.42 -1.57 0.30
N ALA A 212 9.75 -0.42 0.21
CA ALA A 212 9.28 0.33 1.37
C ALA A 212 8.20 -0.44 2.15
N LEU A 213 7.22 -1.02 1.45
CA LEU A 213 6.17 -1.84 2.07
C LEU A 213 6.77 -3.11 2.72
N THR A 214 7.72 -3.77 2.06
CA THR A 214 8.40 -4.94 2.62
C THR A 214 9.15 -4.59 3.91
N LEU A 215 9.89 -3.48 3.91
CA LEU A 215 10.62 -3.01 5.09
C LEU A 215 9.66 -2.60 6.21
N TRP A 216 8.54 -1.97 5.89
CA TRP A 216 7.50 -1.67 6.86
C TRP A 216 6.98 -2.96 7.51
N GLN A 217 6.56 -3.95 6.71
CA GLN A 217 6.02 -5.20 7.26
C GLN A 217 7.02 -5.93 8.16
N ALA A 218 8.29 -5.96 7.76
CA ALA A 218 9.36 -6.59 8.52
C ALA A 218 9.74 -5.89 9.84
N VAL A 219 9.38 -4.61 10.03
CA VAL A 219 9.81 -3.82 11.20
C VAL A 219 8.64 -3.38 12.07
N CYS A 220 7.55 -2.94 11.45
CA CYS A 220 6.39 -2.32 12.10
C CYS A 220 5.09 -3.11 11.90
N GLY A 221 5.02 -3.93 10.84
CA GLY A 221 3.80 -4.61 10.44
C GLY A 221 3.70 -6.05 10.96
N ASP A 222 3.06 -6.91 10.18
CA ASP A 222 2.60 -8.23 10.63
C ASP A 222 3.57 -9.39 10.31
N TRP A 223 4.81 -9.09 9.90
CA TRP A 223 5.82 -10.13 9.63
C TRP A 223 6.71 -10.47 10.83
N THR A 224 6.53 -9.79 11.96
CA THR A 224 7.26 -10.00 13.23
C THR A 224 6.35 -10.57 14.30
#